data_AF-A0A5C7PZ36-F1
#
_entry.id   AF-A0A5C7PZ36-F1
#
_cell.length_a   1.000
_cell.length_b   1.000
_cell.length_c   1.000
_cell.angle_alpha   90.00
_cell.angle_beta   90.00
_cell.angle_gamma   90.00
#
_symmetry.space_group_name_H-M   'P 1'
#
loop_
_entity.id
_entity.type
_entity.pdbx_description
1 polymer ?
#
loop_
_entity_poly.entity_id
_entity_poly.type
_entity_poly.pdbx_seq_one_letter_code
_entity_poly.pdbx_strand_id
1 'polypeptide(L)'
;MARKNKSAVPSVTAIIVDTGDLFTAHLSNGSARIMMRAKVGLDVSPTHALYAEIIAQTSESIEGFFDSLVERALIDARALR
;
A
#
# COMPACT_ATOMS: atom_id res chain seq x y z
N MET A 1 -24.72 2.32 27.17
CA MET A 1 -24.59 2.40 25.69
C MET A 1 -23.12 2.31 25.34
N ALA A 2 -22.65 1.16 24.85
CA ALA A 2 -21.26 1.01 24.41
C ALA A 2 -21.09 1.71 23.05
N ARG A 3 -20.31 2.79 22.98
CA ARG A 3 -19.90 3.38 21.70
C ARG A 3 -19.05 2.33 20.99
N LYS A 4 -19.59 1.74 19.92
CA LYS A 4 -18.79 1.01 18.93
C LYS A 4 -17.64 1.93 18.53
N ASN A 5 -16.41 1.61 18.92
CA ASN A 5 -15.23 2.19 18.29
C ASN A 5 -15.36 1.86 16.81
N LYS A 6 -15.76 2.84 15.99
CA LYS A 6 -15.44 2.79 14.57
C LYS A 6 -13.91 2.75 14.55
N SER A 7 -13.31 1.60 14.23
CA SER A 7 -11.89 1.57 13.85
C SER A 7 -11.72 2.68 12.84
N ALA A 8 -11.03 3.75 13.24
CA ALA A 8 -10.85 4.89 12.37
C ALA A 8 -9.98 4.39 11.21
N VAL A 9 -10.51 4.48 9.99
CA VAL A 9 -9.72 4.18 8.80
C VAL A 9 -8.54 5.17 8.81
N PRO A 10 -7.28 4.69 8.80
CA PRO A 10 -6.13 5.58 8.82
C PRO A 10 -6.17 6.52 7.61
N SER A 11 -5.93 7.80 7.85
CA SER A 11 -5.89 8.84 6.81
C SER A 11 -4.50 8.93 6.21
N VAL A 12 -4.41 9.24 4.92
CA VAL A 12 -3.14 9.55 4.25
C VAL A 12 -2.53 10.82 4.86
N THR A 13 -1.24 10.77 5.20
CA THR A 13 -0.48 11.90 5.75
C THR A 13 0.59 12.40 4.80
N ALA A 14 1.18 11.53 3.97
CA ALA A 14 2.13 11.89 2.94
C ALA A 14 2.06 10.91 1.77
N ILE A 15 2.08 11.41 0.54
CA ILE A 15 2.16 10.58 -0.67
C ILE A 15 3.64 10.26 -0.92
N ILE A 16 3.93 8.99 -1.15
CA ILE A 16 5.28 8.50 -1.49
C ILE A 16 5.37 8.39 -3.02
N VAL A 17 4.40 7.71 -3.65
CA VAL A 17 4.26 7.58 -5.10
C VAL A 17 2.80 7.69 -5.52
N ASP A 18 2.53 8.39 -6.61
CA ASP A 18 1.24 8.38 -7.31
C ASP A 18 1.52 8.46 -8.83
N THR A 19 1.34 7.34 -9.53
CA THR A 19 1.49 7.28 -11.01
C THR A 19 0.14 7.40 -11.73
N GLY A 20 -0.95 7.66 -11.00
CA GLY A 20 -2.30 7.44 -11.48
C GLY A 20 -2.74 6.01 -11.23
N ASP A 21 -2.02 5.00 -11.72
CA ASP A 21 -2.45 3.60 -11.60
C ASP A 21 -1.92 2.91 -10.34
N LEU A 22 -0.76 3.32 -9.83
CA LEU A 22 -0.15 2.79 -8.62
C LEU A 22 0.00 3.91 -7.59
N PHE A 23 -0.25 3.57 -6.33
CA PHE A 23 -0.23 4.54 -5.23
C PHE A 23 0.41 3.95 -3.99
N THR A 24 1.34 4.70 -3.40
CA THR A 24 1.90 4.43 -2.07
C THR A 24 1.90 5.68 -1.20
N ALA A 25 1.58 5.52 0.10
CA ALA A 25 1.50 6.63 1.02
C ALA A 25 1.74 6.25 2.49
N HIS A 26 2.20 7.21 3.28
CA HIS A 26 2.16 7.11 4.74
C HIS A 26 0.75 7.38 5.27
N LEU A 27 0.38 6.67 6.34
CA LEU A 27 -0.89 6.81 7.04
C LEU A 27 -0.70 7.39 8.45
N SER A 28 -1.79 7.92 9.03
CA SER A 28 -1.79 8.57 10.34
C SER A 28 -1.48 7.66 11.53
N ASN A 29 -1.53 6.34 11.34
CA ASN A 29 -1.14 5.34 12.33
C ASN A 29 0.31 4.84 12.14
N GLY A 30 1.08 5.44 11.23
CA GLY A 30 2.46 5.04 10.90
C GLY A 30 2.57 3.94 9.83
N SER A 31 1.46 3.27 9.49
CA SER A 31 1.43 2.30 8.38
C SER A 31 1.73 2.94 7.04
N ALA A 32 2.10 2.10 6.07
CA ALA A 32 2.18 2.47 4.67
C ALA A 32 1.00 1.84 3.92
N ARG A 33 0.33 2.60 3.07
CA ARG A 33 -0.67 2.09 2.14
C ARG A 33 -0.02 1.83 0.80
N ILE A 34 -0.35 0.70 0.19
CA ILE A 34 -0.06 0.39 -1.21
C ILE A 34 -1.36 0.03 -1.92
N MET A 35 -1.58 0.59 -3.11
CA MET A 35 -2.82 0.44 -3.86
C MET A 35 -2.56 0.40 -5.35
N MET A 36 -3.40 -0.35 -6.06
CA MET A 36 -3.57 -0.23 -7.51
C MET A 36 -4.95 0.33 -7.81
N ARG A 37 -5.03 1.31 -8.71
CA ARG A 37 -6.28 1.93 -9.13
C ARG A 37 -7.22 0.84 -9.67
N ALA A 38 -8.50 0.91 -9.29
CA ALA A 38 -9.54 -0.11 -9.51
C ALA A 38 -9.39 -1.45 -8.76
N LYS A 39 -8.42 -1.59 -7.84
CA LYS A 39 -8.22 -2.80 -7.02
C LYS A 39 -8.20 -2.46 -5.53
N VAL A 40 -8.00 -3.49 -4.70
CA VAL A 40 -7.92 -3.39 -3.23
C VAL A 40 -6.62 -2.69 -2.83
N GLY A 41 -6.69 -1.79 -1.84
CA GLY A 41 -5.52 -1.23 -1.17
C GLY A 41 -5.17 -2.01 0.10
N LEU A 42 -3.87 -2.16 0.37
CA LEU A 42 -3.35 -2.84 1.55
C LEU A 42 -2.65 -1.84 2.47
N ASP A 43 -3.01 -1.85 3.75
CA ASP A 43 -2.31 -1.10 4.79
C ASP A 43 -1.31 -2.02 5.49
N VAL A 44 -0.04 -1.66 5.40
CA VAL A 44 1.09 -2.45 5.89
C VAL A 44 1.66 -1.78 7.15
N SER A 45 1.69 -2.53 8.27
CA SER A 45 2.27 -2.09 9.55
C SER A 45 3.79 -1.82 9.44
N PRO A 46 4.36 -0.87 10.19
CA PRO A 46 5.81 -0.65 10.28
C PRO A 46 6.63 -1.89 10.63
N THR A 47 6.03 -2.84 11.33
CA THR A 47 6.67 -4.10 11.73
C THR A 47 6.64 -5.19 10.66
N HIS A 48 5.95 -4.97 9.55
CA HIS A 48 5.82 -5.94 8.47
C HIS A 48 7.08 -5.96 7.60
N ALA A 49 7.48 -7.13 7.12
CA ALA A 49 8.70 -7.30 6.32
C ALA A 49 8.74 -6.40 5.07
N LEU A 50 7.59 -6.23 4.39
CA LEU A 50 7.48 -5.38 3.19
C LEU A 50 7.49 -3.87 3.47
N TYR A 51 7.40 -3.43 4.73
CA TYR A 51 7.22 -2.00 5.02
C TYR A 51 8.38 -1.16 4.49
N ALA A 52 9.62 -1.59 4.74
CA ALA A 52 10.82 -0.90 4.27
C ALA A 52 10.87 -0.84 2.73
N GLU A 53 10.46 -1.92 2.05
CA GLU A 53 10.40 -1.97 0.59
C GLU A 53 9.34 -0.99 0.06
N ILE A 54 8.16 -0.90 0.69
CA ILE A 54 7.07 -0.01 0.26
C ILE A 54 7.45 1.47 0.39
N ILE A 55 8.08 1.86 1.50
CA ILE A 55 8.43 3.28 1.72
C ILE A 55 9.63 3.74 0.89
N ALA A 56 10.42 2.81 0.37
CA ALA A 56 11.55 3.09 -0.51
C ALA A 56 11.14 3.26 -1.99
N GLN A 57 9.86 3.07 -2.32
CA GLN A 57 9.40 3.14 -3.70
C GLN A 57 9.42 4.57 -4.24
N THR A 58 9.75 4.67 -5.51
CA THR A 58 9.66 5.90 -6.31
C THR A 58 8.74 5.65 -7.51
N SER A 59 8.40 6.70 -8.24
CA SER A 59 7.64 6.56 -9.49
C SER A 59 8.34 5.68 -10.53
N GLU A 60 9.68 5.54 -10.45
CA GLU A 60 10.47 4.72 -11.38
C GLU A 60 10.54 3.25 -10.94
N SER A 61 10.45 2.96 -9.65
CA SER A 61 10.62 1.60 -9.11
C SER A 61 9.31 0.87 -8.83
N ILE A 62 8.20 1.61 -8.68
CA ILE A 62 6.94 1.06 -8.16
C ILE A 62 6.36 -0.05 -9.05
N GLU A 63 6.48 0.04 -10.37
CA GLU A 63 5.97 -0.99 -11.29
C GLU A 63 6.73 -2.32 -11.10
N GLY A 64 8.06 -2.26 -11.14
CA GLY A 64 8.90 -3.44 -10.90
C GLY A 64 8.73 -4.02 -9.50
N PHE A 65 8.41 -3.19 -8.50
CA PHE A 65 8.05 -3.69 -7.18
C PHE A 65 6.76 -4.52 -7.20
N PHE A 66 5.70 -4.05 -7.86
CA PHE A 66 4.46 -4.83 -7.99
C PHE A 66 4.65 -6.13 -8.79
N ASP A 67 5.44 -6.09 -9.86
CA ASP A 67 5.82 -7.30 -10.61
C ASP A 67 6.51 -8.32 -9.69
N SER A 68 7.44 -7.86 -8.84
CA SER A 68 8.12 -8.73 -7.87
C SER A 68 7.16 -9.36 -6.85
N LEU A 69 6.10 -8.65 -6.44
CA LEU A 69 5.09 -9.19 -5.53
C LEU A 69 4.26 -10.30 -6.20
N VAL A 70 3.99 -10.17 -7.50
CA VAL A 70 3.33 -11.21 -8.29
C VAL A 70 4.23 -12.42 -8.51
N GLU A 71 5.50 -12.21 -8.84
CA GLU A 71 6.48 -13.30 -8.98
C GLU A 71 6.65 -14.08 -7.68
N ARG A 72 6.60 -13.40 -6.53
CA ARG A 72 6.63 -14.00 -5.19
C ARG A 72 5.29 -14.65 -4.78
N ALA A 73 4.28 -14.64 -5.66
CA ALA A 73 2.92 -15.10 -5.40
C ALA A 73 2.25 -14.44 -4.17
N LEU A 74 2.67 -13.22 -3.82
CA LEU A 74 2.07 -12.43 -2.75
C LEU A 74 0.82 -11.68 -3.22
N ILE A 75 0.74 -11.40 -4.52
CA ILE A 75 -0.41 -10.79 -5.19
C ILE A 75 -0.72 -11.60 -6.44
N ASP A 76 -2.00 -11.78 -6.77
CA ASP A 76 -2.41 -12.43 -8.02
C ASP A 76 -2.16 -11.51 -9.22
N ALA A 77 -1.52 -12.01 -10.28
CA ALA A 77 -1.31 -11.27 -11.53
C ALA A 77 -2.61 -10.72 -12.16
N ARG A 78 -3.75 -11.39 -11.92
CA ARG A 78 -5.09 -10.91 -12.34
C ARG A 78 -5.52 -9.65 -11.60
N ALA A 79 -4.88 -9.33 -10.47
CA ALA A 79 -5.04 -8.05 -9.81
C ALA A 79 -4.28 -6.92 -10.54
N LEU A 80 -3.33 -7.21 -11.44
CA LEU A 80 -2.59 -6.19 -12.19
C LEU A 80 -3.20 -5.79 -13.54
N ARG A 81 -4.06 -6.63 -14.12
CA ARG A 81 -4.74 -6.43 -15.42
C ARG A 81 -6.23 -6.17 -15.25
#